data_AF-A0A397F141-F1
#
_entry.id   AF-A0A397F141-F1
#
_cell.length_a   1.000
_cell.length_b   1.000
_cell.length_c   1.000
_cell.angle_alpha   90.00
_cell.angle_beta   90.00
_cell.angle_gamma   90.00
#
_symmetry.space_group_name_H-M   'P 1'
#
loop_
_entity.id
_entity.type
_entity.pdbx_description
1 polymer ?
#
loop_
_entity_poly.entity_id
_entity_poly.type
_entity_poly.pdbx_seq_one_letter_code
_entity_poly.pdbx_strand_id
1 'polypeptide(L)'
;MAEFTRSALCASIEQGTSYSYHVFVGQDPAASSGLNGTFLSQAFPAPFQVNQVKYATAEHYMMARKAALFGDVEIRDRILETSDPDQAKALGRQAKNFDQELWVTHRDSIVQSGNLAKFSDPANLHLKQLLLATGDLVLVDATETDKLWGIGL
;
A
#
# COMPACT_ATOMS: atom_id res chain seq x y z
N MET A 1 19.13 6.82 10.30
CA MET A 1 18.16 5.77 9.88
C MET A 1 18.39 5.54 8.40
N ALA A 2 18.44 4.29 7.93
CA ALA A 2 18.62 4.03 6.50
C ALA A 2 17.43 4.60 5.72
N GLU A 3 17.72 5.28 4.62
CA GLU A 3 16.71 5.87 3.74
C GLU A 3 16.32 4.82 2.68
N PHE A 4 15.18 4.15 2.89
CA PHE A 4 14.65 3.15 1.97
C PHE A 4 13.86 3.82 0.85
N THR A 5 14.56 4.50 -0.06
CA THR A 5 13.97 5.14 -1.24
C THR A 5 14.36 4.41 -2.52
N ARG A 6 13.53 4.55 -3.56
CA ARG A 6 13.86 4.01 -4.88
C ARG A 6 15.18 4.58 -5.42
N SER A 7 15.43 5.88 -5.22
CA SER A 7 16.67 6.52 -5.65
C SER A 7 17.89 5.96 -4.92
N ALA A 8 17.80 5.72 -3.61
CA ALA A 8 18.88 5.09 -2.85
C ALA A 8 19.16 3.65 -3.32
N LEU A 9 18.10 2.87 -3.60
CA LEU A 9 18.24 1.53 -4.16
C LEU A 9 18.91 1.54 -5.54
N CYS A 10 18.48 2.43 -6.44
CA CYS A 10 19.11 2.55 -7.76
C CYS A 10 20.59 2.96 -7.65
N ALA A 11 20.90 3.94 -6.80
CA ALA A 11 22.28 4.41 -6.60
C ALA A 11 23.19 3.31 -6.03
N SER A 12 22.69 2.45 -5.12
CA SER A 12 23.48 1.34 -4.59
C SER A 12 23.74 0.25 -5.64
N ILE A 13 22.76 -0.02 -6.50
CA ILE A 13 22.91 -0.93 -7.65
C ILE A 13 23.96 -0.40 -8.63
N GLU A 14 23.93 0.90 -8.94
CA GLU A 14 24.92 1.56 -9.80
C GLU A 14 26.35 1.50 -9.20
N GLN A 15 26.45 1.46 -7.87
CA GLN A 15 27.72 1.28 -7.14
C GLN A 15 28.16 -0.20 -7.04
N GLY A 16 27.44 -1.13 -7.66
CA GLY A 16 27.80 -2.55 -7.73
C GLY A 16 27.17 -3.42 -6.64
N THR A 17 26.24 -2.88 -5.84
CA THR A 17 25.49 -3.69 -4.86
C THR A 17 24.50 -4.59 -5.59
N SER A 18 24.47 -5.87 -5.23
CA SER A 18 23.50 -6.84 -5.76
C SER A 18 22.40 -7.12 -4.73
N TYR A 19 21.18 -7.31 -5.22
CA TYR A 19 20.00 -7.61 -4.41
C TYR A 19 19.28 -8.85 -4.95
N SER A 20 18.58 -9.54 -4.06
CA SER A 20 17.59 -10.55 -4.44
C SER A 20 16.19 -9.93 -4.35
N TYR A 21 15.31 -10.35 -5.26
CA TYR A 21 14.00 -9.72 -5.46
C TYR A 21 12.88 -10.73 -5.22
N HIS A 22 11.78 -10.28 -4.62
CA HIS A 22 10.51 -10.98 -4.61
C HIS A 22 9.50 -10.16 -5.41
N VAL A 23 9.13 -10.65 -6.58
CA VAL A 23 8.16 -10.01 -7.46
C VAL A 23 6.78 -10.56 -7.17
N PHE A 24 5.79 -9.68 -7.04
CA PHE A 24 4.40 -10.04 -6.82
C PHE A 24 3.46 -9.18 -7.67
N VAL A 25 2.24 -9.67 -7.91
CA VAL A 25 1.17 -8.91 -8.58
C VAL A 25 0.02 -8.79 -7.60
N GLY A 26 -0.48 -7.56 -7.40
CA GLY A 26 -1.38 -7.28 -6.28
C GLY A 26 -2.76 -7.95 -6.37
N GLN A 27 -3.27 -8.14 -7.59
CA GLN A 27 -4.49 -8.90 -7.85
C GLN A 27 -4.16 -10.06 -8.79
N ASP A 28 -3.75 -11.19 -8.21
CA ASP A 28 -3.57 -12.43 -8.94
C ASP A 28 -4.81 -13.33 -8.73
N PRO A 29 -5.68 -13.51 -9.74
CA PRO A 29 -6.84 -14.39 -9.64
C PRO A 29 -6.47 -15.88 -9.54
N ALA A 30 -5.22 -16.26 -9.85
CA ALA A 30 -4.72 -17.63 -9.78
C ALA A 30 -4.12 -17.99 -8.40
N ALA A 31 -4.19 -17.08 -7.42
CA ALA A 31 -3.67 -17.17 -6.06
C ALA A 31 -4.34 -18.24 -5.20
N SER A 32 -4.24 -19.51 -5.58
CA SER A 32 -4.60 -20.62 -4.70
C SER A 32 -3.41 -20.96 -3.80
N SER A 33 -3.46 -20.44 -2.57
CA SER A 33 -2.65 -20.83 -1.40
C SER A 33 -1.11 -20.69 -1.50
N GLY A 34 -0.57 -19.75 -0.72
CA GLY A 34 0.83 -19.75 -0.27
C GLY A 34 1.83 -19.08 -1.22
N LEU A 35 2.48 -18.02 -0.74
CA LEU A 35 3.71 -17.40 -1.30
C LEU A 35 3.63 -16.64 -2.64
N ASN A 36 2.46 -16.34 -3.20
CA ASN A 36 2.41 -15.48 -4.40
C ASN A 36 2.49 -13.97 -4.11
N GLY A 37 2.89 -13.58 -2.90
CA GLY A 37 3.12 -12.17 -2.52
C GLY A 37 1.90 -11.25 -2.51
N THR A 38 0.71 -11.72 -2.91
CA THR A 38 -0.53 -10.90 -2.95
C THR A 38 -0.86 -10.22 -1.62
N PHE A 39 -0.49 -10.83 -0.49
CA PHE A 39 -0.65 -10.25 0.83
C PHE A 39 0.13 -8.94 1.04
N LEU A 40 1.13 -8.65 0.20
CA LEU A 40 1.87 -7.39 0.18
C LEU A 40 1.09 -6.24 -0.48
N SER A 41 0.07 -6.57 -1.28
CA SER A 41 -0.76 -5.58 -1.97
C SER A 41 -1.54 -4.68 -1.01
N GLN A 42 -1.75 -3.42 -1.41
CA GLN A 42 -2.66 -2.50 -0.73
C GLN A 42 -4.12 -2.97 -0.77
N ALA A 43 -4.50 -3.70 -1.83
CA ALA A 43 -5.86 -4.19 -2.05
C ALA A 43 -6.15 -5.53 -1.35
N PHE A 44 -5.14 -6.18 -0.76
CA PHE A 44 -5.34 -7.47 -0.09
C PHE A 44 -6.31 -7.34 1.10
N PRO A 45 -7.31 -8.24 1.23
CA PRO A 45 -8.32 -8.20 2.28
C PRO A 45 -7.74 -8.61 3.65
N ALA A 46 -7.04 -7.68 4.30
CA ALA A 46 -6.55 -7.79 5.66
C ALA A 46 -7.07 -6.60 6.47
N PRO A 47 -8.29 -6.68 7.03
CA PRO A 47 -8.86 -5.60 7.79
C PRO A 47 -8.00 -5.23 8.99
N PHE A 48 -7.97 -3.94 9.32
CA PHE A 48 -7.26 -3.41 10.49
C PHE A 48 -7.95 -2.17 11.03
N GLN A 49 -7.55 -1.75 12.23
CA GLN A 49 -8.13 -0.59 12.90
C GLN A 49 -7.09 0.49 13.23
N VAL A 50 -7.40 1.76 12.97
CA VAL A 50 -6.59 2.92 13.38
C VAL A 50 -7.52 3.95 14.02
N ASN A 51 -7.21 4.39 15.24
CA ASN A 51 -8.02 5.37 15.98
C ASN A 51 -9.52 5.05 15.98
N GLN A 52 -9.84 3.79 16.27
CA GLN A 52 -11.19 3.23 16.26
C GLN A 52 -11.89 3.12 14.87
N VAL A 53 -11.30 3.65 13.80
CA VAL A 53 -11.81 3.51 12.43
C VAL A 53 -11.31 2.20 11.84
N LYS A 54 -12.22 1.39 11.30
CA LYS A 54 -11.91 0.15 10.61
C LYS A 54 -11.68 0.41 9.12
N TYR A 55 -10.70 -0.27 8.54
CA TYR A 55 -10.39 -0.24 7.13
C TYR A 55 -10.40 -1.67 6.60
N ALA A 56 -11.11 -1.91 5.49
CA ALA A 56 -11.17 -3.24 4.88
C ALA A 56 -9.82 -3.65 4.27
N THR A 57 -9.08 -2.69 3.70
CA THR A 57 -7.75 -2.89 3.12
C THR A 57 -6.87 -1.64 3.33
N ALA A 58 -5.58 -1.73 3.03
CA ALA A 58 -4.69 -0.58 3.09
C ALA A 58 -5.00 0.46 1.99
N GLU A 59 -5.60 0.04 0.86
CA GLU A 59 -6.14 0.93 -0.17
C GLU A 59 -7.24 1.84 0.40
N HIS A 60 -8.17 1.28 1.19
CA HIS A 60 -9.22 2.07 1.86
C HIS A 60 -8.61 3.12 2.80
N TYR A 61 -7.60 2.73 3.58
CA TYR A 61 -6.88 3.65 4.45
C TYR A 61 -6.22 4.78 3.64
N MET A 62 -5.46 4.44 2.61
CA MET A 62 -4.77 5.42 1.76
C MET A 62 -5.77 6.42 1.15
N MET A 63 -6.87 5.94 0.57
CA MET A 63 -7.86 6.79 -0.08
C MET A 63 -8.66 7.64 0.93
N ALA A 64 -9.03 7.08 2.09
CA ALA A 64 -9.71 7.84 3.15
C ALA A 64 -8.80 8.94 3.73
N ARG A 65 -7.50 8.64 3.94
CA ARG A 65 -6.52 9.63 4.39
C ARG A 65 -6.25 10.70 3.34
N LYS A 66 -6.23 10.33 2.06
CA LYS A 66 -6.16 11.27 0.93
C LYS A 66 -7.37 12.22 0.93
N ALA A 67 -8.58 11.70 1.03
CA ALA A 67 -9.79 12.54 1.11
C ALA A 67 -9.76 13.48 2.33
N ALA A 68 -9.35 12.97 3.50
CA ALA A 68 -9.18 13.78 4.70
C ALA A 68 -8.11 14.88 4.55
N LEU A 69 -7.01 14.62 3.84
CA LEU A 69 -5.96 15.60 3.57
C LEU A 69 -6.49 16.84 2.82
N PHE A 70 -7.48 16.64 1.94
CA PHE A 70 -8.12 17.71 1.16
C PHE A 70 -9.44 18.21 1.75
N GLY A 71 -9.77 17.78 2.98
CA GLY A 71 -10.98 18.19 3.68
C GLY A 71 -12.29 17.59 3.13
N ASP A 72 -12.23 16.56 2.29
CA ASP A 72 -13.40 15.93 1.68
C ASP A 72 -13.95 14.80 2.56
N VAL A 73 -14.70 15.20 3.59
CA VAL A 73 -15.32 14.27 4.56
C VAL A 73 -16.35 13.35 3.90
N GLU A 74 -17.10 13.86 2.91
CA GLU A 74 -18.13 13.09 2.21
C GLU A 74 -17.51 11.91 1.43
N ILE A 75 -16.46 12.17 0.64
CA ILE A 75 -15.74 11.10 -0.07
C ILE A 75 -15.07 10.14 0.92
N ARG A 76 -14.47 10.66 2.00
CA ARG A 76 -13.88 9.82 3.04
C ARG A 76 -14.89 8.83 3.62
N ASP A 77 -16.08 9.29 3.99
CA ASP A 77 -17.08 8.44 4.62
C ASP A 77 -17.61 7.38 3.64
N ARG A 78 -17.83 7.74 2.37
CA ARG A 78 -18.17 6.78 1.30
C ARG A 78 -17.09 5.73 1.06
N ILE A 79 -15.81 6.09 1.20
CA ILE A 79 -14.69 5.14 1.14
C ILE A 79 -14.76 4.16 2.31
N LEU A 80 -15.11 4.61 3.51
CA LEU A 80 -15.20 3.76 4.70
C LEU A 80 -16.42 2.82 4.68
N GLU A 81 -17.46 3.15 3.91
CA GLU A 81 -18.67 2.35 3.77
C GLU A 81 -18.53 1.19 2.77
N THR A 82 -17.61 1.29 1.81
CA THR A 82 -17.37 0.20 0.86
C THR A 82 -16.39 -0.84 1.43
N SER A 83 -16.53 -2.08 0.96
CA SER A 83 -15.57 -3.16 1.17
C SER A 83 -14.75 -3.48 -0.08
N ASP A 84 -15.06 -2.85 -1.21
CA ASP A 84 -14.40 -3.09 -2.50
C ASP A 84 -13.21 -2.12 -2.67
N PRO A 85 -11.96 -2.63 -2.71
CA PRO A 85 -10.78 -1.78 -2.86
C PRO A 85 -10.75 -1.00 -4.18
N ASP A 86 -11.33 -1.52 -5.27
CA ASP A 86 -11.37 -0.79 -6.54
C ASP A 86 -12.38 0.35 -6.47
N GLN A 87 -13.50 0.16 -5.77
CA GLN A 87 -14.44 1.24 -5.47
C GLN A 87 -13.81 2.31 -4.57
N ALA A 88 -13.09 1.92 -3.52
CA ALA A 88 -12.36 2.84 -2.64
C ALA A 88 -11.35 3.69 -3.43
N LYS A 89 -10.57 3.05 -4.33
CA LYS A 89 -9.64 3.72 -5.24
C LYS A 89 -10.34 4.70 -6.18
N ALA A 90 -11.48 4.29 -6.76
CA ALA A 90 -12.28 5.16 -7.63
C ALA A 90 -12.84 6.37 -6.89
N LEU A 91 -13.28 6.21 -5.64
CA LEU A 91 -13.77 7.30 -4.80
C LEU A 91 -12.64 8.26 -4.41
N GLY A 92 -11.48 7.76 -3.99
CA GLY A 92 -10.34 8.62 -3.62
C GLY A 92 -9.71 9.37 -4.81
N ARG A 93 -10.00 8.96 -6.05
CA ARG A 93 -9.70 9.77 -7.25
C ARG A 93 -10.66 10.94 -7.44
N GLN A 94 -11.84 10.91 -6.83
CA GLN A 94 -12.86 11.96 -6.89
C GLN A 94 -12.78 12.96 -5.72
N ALA A 95 -11.78 12.83 -4.84
CA ALA A 95 -11.60 13.75 -3.72
C ALA A 95 -11.53 15.21 -4.20
N LYS A 96 -12.38 16.07 -3.64
CA LYS A 96 -12.43 17.51 -3.90
C LYS A 96 -11.13 18.17 -3.43
N ASN A 97 -10.85 19.36 -3.97
CA ASN A 97 -9.69 20.19 -3.60
C ASN A 97 -8.33 19.48 -3.71
N PHE A 98 -8.21 18.53 -4.64
CA PHE A 98 -6.97 17.79 -4.84
C PHE A 98 -5.83 18.74 -5.20
N ASP A 99 -4.78 18.73 -4.37
CA ASP A 99 -3.53 19.41 -4.61
C ASP A 99 -2.41 18.37 -4.78
N GLN A 100 -1.76 18.40 -5.95
CA GLN A 100 -0.75 17.42 -6.32
C GLN A 100 0.53 17.57 -5.49
N GLU A 101 0.94 18.78 -5.16
CA GLU A 101 2.17 19.02 -4.40
C GLU A 101 1.98 18.54 -2.96
N LEU A 102 0.87 18.94 -2.33
CA LEU A 102 0.49 18.48 -1.01
C LEU A 102 0.35 16.96 -0.97
N TRP A 103 -0.24 16.34 -2.01
CA TRP A 103 -0.32 14.89 -2.10
C TRP A 103 1.08 14.25 -2.12
N VAL A 104 1.99 14.73 -2.96
CA VAL A 104 3.36 14.21 -3.05
C VAL A 104 4.10 14.34 -1.72
N THR A 105 3.91 15.45 -1.00
CA THR A 105 4.52 15.66 0.33
C THR A 105 4.04 14.64 1.36
N HIS A 106 2.79 14.18 1.29
CA HIS A 106 2.19 13.35 2.35
C HIS A 106 2.01 11.87 2.00
N ARG A 107 1.90 11.51 0.71
CA ARG A 107 1.46 10.18 0.26
C ARG A 107 2.32 9.05 0.81
N ASP A 108 3.63 9.22 0.86
CA ASP A 108 4.55 8.16 1.31
C ASP A 108 4.33 7.86 2.80
N SER A 109 4.23 8.91 3.63
CA SER A 109 3.93 8.77 5.07
C SER A 109 2.57 8.12 5.33
N ILE A 110 1.57 8.44 4.50
CA ILE A 110 0.23 7.86 4.57
C ILE A 110 0.29 6.37 4.25
N VAL A 111 0.90 5.98 3.14
CA VAL A 111 1.00 4.56 2.73
C VAL A 111 1.83 3.76 3.73
N GLN A 112 2.96 4.30 4.20
CA GLN A 112 3.76 3.65 5.24
C GLN A 112 2.97 3.43 6.53
N SER A 113 2.20 4.42 6.97
CA SER A 113 1.35 4.29 8.16
C SER A 113 0.26 3.24 7.98
N GLY A 114 -0.35 3.16 6.79
CA GLY A 114 -1.34 2.14 6.45
C GLY A 114 -0.75 0.73 6.45
N ASN A 115 0.43 0.57 5.86
CA ASN A 115 1.16 -0.70 5.87
C ASN A 115 1.55 -1.12 7.29
N LEU A 116 2.12 -0.21 8.07
CA LEU A 116 2.47 -0.49 9.46
C LEU A 116 1.25 -0.93 10.26
N ALA A 117 0.11 -0.23 10.11
CA ALA A 117 -1.13 -0.59 10.78
C ALA A 117 -1.65 -1.97 10.35
N LYS A 118 -1.73 -2.24 9.05
CA LYS A 118 -2.14 -3.54 8.49
C LYS A 118 -1.32 -4.69 9.07
N PHE A 119 0.01 -4.59 9.05
CA PHE A 119 0.91 -5.65 9.49
C PHE A 119 1.15 -5.67 11.01
N SER A 120 0.75 -4.65 11.75
CA SER A 120 0.85 -4.63 13.21
C SER A 120 -0.45 -4.97 13.93
N ASP A 121 -1.58 -5.02 13.20
CA ASP A 121 -2.87 -5.37 13.76
C ASP A 121 -2.84 -6.79 14.37
N PRO A 122 -3.37 -6.99 15.60
CA PRO A 122 -3.42 -8.30 16.24
C PRO A 122 -4.09 -9.40 15.39
N ALA A 123 -5.05 -9.05 14.53
CA ALA A 123 -5.70 -10.03 13.63
C ALA A 123 -4.79 -10.48 12.48
N ASN A 124 -3.75 -9.72 12.15
CA ASN A 124 -2.90 -9.90 10.98
C ASN A 124 -1.47 -10.36 11.31
N LEU A 125 -1.22 -10.84 12.54
CA LEU A 125 0.14 -11.24 12.96
C LEU A 125 0.77 -12.35 12.09
N HIS A 126 -0.04 -13.21 11.48
CA HIS A 126 0.44 -14.19 10.50
C HIS A 126 1.00 -13.52 9.24
N LEU A 127 0.38 -12.44 8.74
CA LEU A 127 0.90 -11.65 7.61
C LEU A 127 2.19 -10.92 7.98
N LYS A 128 2.29 -10.45 9.23
CA LYS A 128 3.53 -9.88 9.76
C LYS A 128 4.68 -10.88 9.68
N GLN A 129 4.43 -12.13 10.09
CA GLN A 129 5.44 -13.18 10.03
C GLN A 129 5.85 -13.48 8.58
N LEU A 130 4.89 -13.52 7.64
CA LEU A 130 5.19 -13.68 6.22
C LEU A 130 6.03 -12.51 5.67
N LEU A 131 5.70 -11.27 6.03
CA LEU A 131 6.49 -10.09 5.65
C LEU A 131 7.91 -10.16 6.22
N LEU A 132 8.07 -10.51 7.50
CA LEU A 132 9.41 -10.62 8.10
C LEU A 132 10.22 -11.79 7.51
N ALA A 133 9.54 -12.86 7.08
CA ALA A 133 10.17 -14.00 6.44
C ALA A 133 10.75 -13.66 5.05
N THR A 134 10.39 -12.52 4.44
CA THR A 134 11.04 -12.07 3.20
C THR A 134 12.46 -11.57 3.43
N GLY A 135 12.86 -11.32 4.69
CA GLY A 135 14.22 -10.88 5.03
C GLY A 135 14.64 -9.65 4.25
N ASP A 136 15.83 -9.72 3.63
CA ASP A 136 16.42 -8.61 2.86
C ASP A 136 16.00 -8.60 1.38
N LEU A 137 14.99 -9.38 0.99
CA LEU A 137 14.47 -9.35 -0.38
C LEU A 137 13.87 -7.97 -0.69
N VAL A 138 14.23 -7.42 -1.85
CA VAL A 138 13.55 -6.25 -2.41
C VAL A 138 12.18 -6.70 -2.92
N LEU A 139 11.12 -6.18 -2.31
CA LEU A 139 9.74 -6.48 -2.69
C LEU A 139 9.32 -5.59 -3.86
N VAL A 140 8.89 -6.22 -4.95
CA VAL A 140 8.60 -5.55 -6.22
C VAL A 140 7.16 -5.82 -6.63
N ASP A 141 6.32 -4.79 -6.58
CA ASP A 141 4.97 -4.84 -7.14
C ASP A 141 5.02 -4.65 -8.66
N ALA A 142 4.76 -5.72 -9.40
CA ALA A 142 4.75 -5.77 -10.86
C ALA A 142 3.34 -5.63 -11.44
N THR A 143 2.44 -4.92 -10.77
CA THR A 143 1.14 -4.57 -11.35
C THR A 143 1.32 -3.60 -12.53
N GLU A 144 1.05 -4.06 -13.75
CA GLU A 144 1.26 -3.32 -15.03
C GLU A 144 0.69 -1.90 -15.04
N THR A 145 -0.50 -1.74 -14.43
CA THR A 145 -1.22 -0.46 -14.44
C THR A 145 -0.78 0.50 -13.32
N ASP A 146 0.05 0.06 -12.38
CA ASP A 146 0.52 0.87 -11.26
C ASP A 146 1.97 1.32 -11.46
N LYS A 147 2.13 2.60 -11.84
CA LYS A 147 3.43 3.26 -12.00
C LYS A 147 3.79 4.17 -10.83
N LEU A 148 2.89 4.29 -9.85
CA LEU A 148 3.09 5.16 -8.69
C LEU A 148 3.69 4.38 -7.54
N TRP A 149 3.09 3.23 -7.23
CA TRP A 149 3.53 2.33 -6.15
C TRP A 149 4.20 1.07 -6.69
N GLY A 150 3.79 0.63 -7.89
CA GLY A 150 4.43 -0.46 -8.62
C GLY A 150 5.43 -0.01 -9.67
N ILE A 151 6.04 -0.98 -10.34
CA ILE A 151 6.99 -0.75 -11.44
C ILE A 151 6.33 -0.61 -12.81
N GLY A 152 5.03 -0.93 -12.92
CA GLY A 152 4.24 -0.79 -14.15
C GLY A 152 4.76 -1.59 -15.35
N LEU A 153 5.13 -2.86 -15.13
CA LEU A 153 5.57 -3.83 -16.15
C LEU A 153 4.44 -4.74 -16.62
#